data_AF-A0A955ME07-F1
#
_entry.id   AF-A0A955ME07-F1
#
_cell.length_a   1.000
_cell.length_b   1.000
_cell.length_c   1.000
_cell.angle_alpha   90.00
_cell.angle_beta   90.00
_cell.angle_gamma   90.00
#
_symmetry.space_group_name_H-M   'P 1'
#
loop_
_entity.id
_entity.type
_entity.pdbx_description
1 polymer ?
#
loop_
_entity_poly.entity_id
_entity_poly.type
_entity_poly.pdbx_seq_one_letter_code
_entity_poly.pdbx_strand_id
1 'polypeptide(L)'
;MAKIGINGFGRIGRLVFRAAIAQGDVEVVGINDLVDTEYLAYMLKYDSTHGQFKGDVAVDGNNLVVNGKKIRITAERDPANLKWNEVGADYV
;
A
#
# COMPACT_ATOMS: atom_id res chain seq x y z
N MET A 1 16.35 5.68 3.46
CA MET A 1 15.16 4.83 3.61
C MET A 1 14.70 4.49 2.22
N ALA A 2 14.71 3.21 1.83
CA ALA A 2 14.33 2.82 0.47
C ALA A 2 12.82 3.03 0.30
N LYS A 3 12.42 3.61 -0.82
CA LYS A 3 11.02 3.79 -1.20
C LYS A 3 10.58 2.61 -2.04
N ILE A 4 9.47 1.99 -1.68
CA ILE A 4 8.98 0.80 -2.36
C ILE A 4 7.56 1.01 -2.90
N GLY A 5 7.33 0.47 -4.09
CA GLY A 5 6.01 0.21 -4.64
C GLY A 5 5.57 -1.23 -4.31
N ILE A 6 4.27 -1.48 -4.30
CA ILE A 6 3.73 -2.84 -4.18
C ILE A 6 2.78 -3.08 -5.35
N ASN A 7 3.09 -4.03 -6.22
CA ASN A 7 2.20 -4.45 -7.30
C ASN A 7 1.45 -5.73 -6.92
N GLY A 8 0.17 -5.59 -6.57
CA GLY A 8 -0.69 -6.65 -6.04
C GLY A 8 -0.80 -6.57 -4.50
N PHE A 9 -1.95 -6.12 -4.01
CA PHE A 9 -2.26 -5.93 -2.59
C PHE A 9 -3.09 -7.09 -2.01
N GLY A 10 -2.77 -8.29 -2.46
CA GLY A 10 -3.25 -9.56 -1.90
C GLY A 10 -2.61 -9.87 -0.54
N ARG A 11 -2.67 -11.14 -0.14
CA ARG A 11 -2.17 -11.58 1.19
C ARG A 11 -0.71 -11.18 1.42
N ILE A 12 0.19 -11.43 0.47
CA ILE A 12 1.62 -11.11 0.61
C ILE A 12 1.85 -9.60 0.61
N GLY A 13 1.29 -8.86 -0.36
CA GLY A 13 1.43 -7.40 -0.43
C GLY A 13 1.00 -6.70 0.85
N ARG A 14 -0.13 -7.11 1.45
CA ARG A 14 -0.58 -6.55 2.75
C ARG A 14 0.36 -6.90 3.90
N LEU A 15 0.91 -8.10 3.95
CA LEU A 15 1.85 -8.47 5.01
C LEU A 15 3.19 -7.75 4.87
N VAL A 16 3.69 -7.59 3.64
CA VAL A 16 4.87 -6.75 3.36
C VAL A 16 4.62 -5.32 3.80
N PHE A 17 3.45 -4.76 3.48
CA PHE A 17 3.07 -3.42 3.93
C PHE A 17 3.06 -3.31 5.46
N ARG A 18 2.41 -4.25 6.15
CA ARG A 18 2.36 -4.26 7.62
C ARG A 18 3.75 -4.36 8.24
N ALA A 19 4.64 -5.19 7.67
CA ALA A 19 6.01 -5.32 8.11
C ALA A 19 6.82 -4.03 7.89
N ALA A 20 6.68 -3.40 6.72
CA ALA A 20 7.32 -2.13 6.39
C ALA A 20 6.97 -1.02 7.39
N ILE A 21 5.68 -0.88 7.74
CA ILE A 21 5.25 0.11 8.74
C ILE A 21 5.77 -0.22 10.15
N ALA A 22 5.84 -1.50 10.51
CA ALA A 22 6.30 -1.93 11.84
C ALA A 22 7.82 -1.77 12.03
N GLN A 23 8.61 -1.99 10.98
CA GLN A 23 10.08 -1.91 11.02
C GLN A 23 10.57 -0.47 10.82
N GLY A 24 9.91 0.31 9.96
CA GLY A 24 10.23 1.71 9.71
C GLY A 24 11.55 1.94 8.94
N ASP A 25 12.10 0.91 8.33
CA ASP A 25 13.33 0.92 7.53
C ASP A 25 13.10 1.18 6.03
N VAL A 26 11.86 1.00 5.58
CA VAL A 26 11.39 1.28 4.21
C VAL A 26 10.09 2.09 4.21
N GLU A 27 9.86 2.83 3.13
CA GLU A 27 8.67 3.66 2.95
C GLU A 27 7.85 3.16 1.76
N VAL A 28 6.59 2.79 1.99
CA VAL A 28 5.67 2.43 0.91
C VAL A 28 5.09 3.70 0.31
N VAL A 29 5.41 3.98 -0.96
CA VAL A 29 5.02 5.21 -1.65
C VAL A 29 3.87 5.01 -2.64
N GLY A 30 3.62 3.77 -3.05
CA GLY A 30 2.47 3.45 -3.90
C GLY A 30 2.11 1.96 -3.90
N ILE A 31 0.85 1.68 -4.21
CA ILE A 31 0.29 0.34 -4.32
C ILE A 31 -0.53 0.29 -5.61
N ASN A 32 -0.41 -0.81 -6.35
CA ASN A 32 -1.28 -1.10 -7.47
C ASN A 32 -2.12 -2.35 -7.19
N ASP A 33 -3.44 -2.24 -7.30
CA ASP A 33 -4.36 -3.38 -7.27
C ASP A 33 -5.65 -3.04 -8.03
N LEU A 34 -6.35 -4.05 -8.55
CA LEU A 34 -7.58 -3.86 -9.32
C LEU A 34 -8.82 -3.68 -8.43
N VAL A 35 -8.67 -3.93 -7.14
CA VAL A 35 -9.69 -3.77 -6.11
C VAL A 35 -9.83 -2.30 -5.70
N ASP A 36 -11.04 -1.90 -5.31
CA ASP A 36 -11.34 -0.53 -4.86
C ASP A 36 -10.56 -0.14 -3.59
N THR A 37 -10.23 1.14 -3.47
CA THR A 37 -9.33 1.64 -2.41
C THR A 37 -9.94 1.45 -1.02
N GLU A 38 -11.25 1.63 -0.90
CA GLU A 38 -12.02 1.43 0.33
C GLU A 38 -11.93 -0.02 0.81
N TYR A 39 -12.07 -0.99 -0.10
CA TYR A 39 -11.93 -2.39 0.23
C TYR A 39 -10.48 -2.77 0.54
N LEU A 40 -9.48 -2.22 -0.17
CA LEU A 40 -8.07 -2.40 0.20
C LEU A 40 -7.77 -1.89 1.62
N ALA A 41 -8.33 -0.72 1.98
CA ALA A 41 -8.21 -0.16 3.32
C ALA A 41 -8.84 -1.07 4.38
N TYR A 42 -10.03 -1.62 4.09
CA TYR A 42 -10.69 -2.61 4.94
C TYR A 42 -9.83 -3.88 5.12
N MET A 43 -9.33 -4.45 4.03
CA MET A 43 -8.49 -5.65 4.04
C MET A 43 -7.13 -5.41 4.72
N LEU A 44 -6.60 -4.18 4.67
CA LEU A 44 -5.42 -3.81 5.43
C LEU A 44 -5.75 -3.74 6.93
N LYS A 45 -6.89 -3.15 7.31
CA LYS A 45 -7.30 -2.96 8.71
C LYS A 45 -7.64 -4.27 9.40
N TYR A 46 -8.30 -5.21 8.71
CA TYR A 46 -8.78 -6.46 9.27
C TYR A 46 -8.18 -7.67 8.56
N ASP A 47 -7.39 -8.47 9.28
CA ASP A 47 -6.86 -9.74 8.80
C ASP A 47 -7.25 -10.87 9.76
N SER A 48 -7.79 -11.96 9.24
CA SER A 48 -8.31 -13.07 10.06
C SER A 48 -7.22 -13.85 10.79
N THR A 49 -5.99 -13.88 10.26
CA THR A 49 -4.87 -14.65 10.84
C THR A 49 -3.95 -13.75 11.64
N HIS A 50 -3.68 -12.54 11.15
CA HIS A 50 -2.72 -11.61 11.75
C HIS A 50 -3.38 -10.49 12.58
N GLY A 51 -4.70 -10.54 12.74
CA GLY A 51 -5.47 -9.60 13.53
C GLY A 51 -5.58 -8.21 12.92
N GLN A 52 -6.01 -7.26 13.75
CA GLN A 52 -6.20 -5.87 13.33
C GLN A 52 -4.86 -5.16 13.12
N PHE A 53 -4.82 -4.28 12.13
CA PHE A 53 -3.69 -3.40 11.91
C PHE A 53 -3.52 -2.41 13.07
N LYS A 54 -2.28 -2.26 13.54
CA LYS A 54 -1.94 -1.37 14.66
C LYS A 54 -1.55 0.02 14.13
N GLY A 55 -2.53 0.76 13.66
CA GLY A 55 -2.34 2.10 13.13
C GLY A 55 -3.62 2.66 12.50
N ASP A 56 -3.55 3.91 12.11
CA ASP A 56 -4.66 4.58 11.46
C ASP A 56 -4.63 4.29 9.96
N VAL A 57 -5.79 3.95 9.41
CA VAL A 57 -5.99 3.72 7.98
C VAL A 57 -7.21 4.51 7.57
N ALA A 58 -7.04 5.41 6.61
CA ALA A 58 -8.07 6.22 6.01
C ALA A 58 -7.92 6.24 4.48
N VAL A 59 -8.96 6.69 3.79
CA VAL A 59 -8.98 6.89 2.35
C VAL A 59 -9.12 8.38 2.06
N ASP A 60 -8.29 8.90 1.16
CA ASP A 60 -8.30 10.29 0.67
C ASP A 60 -8.38 10.30 -0.86
N GLY A 61 -9.60 10.37 -1.38
CA GLY A 61 -9.89 10.15 -2.80
C GLY A 61 -9.47 8.74 -3.21
N ASN A 62 -8.63 8.62 -4.24
CA ASN A 62 -8.07 7.34 -4.68
C ASN A 62 -6.75 6.97 -3.97
N ASN A 63 -6.48 7.50 -2.78
CA ASN A 63 -5.24 7.23 -2.07
C ASN A 63 -5.52 6.66 -0.69
N LEU A 64 -4.57 5.87 -0.20
CA LEU A 64 -4.58 5.40 1.17
C LEU A 64 -3.79 6.38 2.04
N VAL A 65 -4.30 6.68 3.23
CA VAL A 65 -3.58 7.44 4.25
C VAL A 65 -3.34 6.52 5.44
N VAL A 66 -2.09 6.19 5.71
CA VAL A 66 -1.70 5.31 6.81
C VAL A 66 -0.80 6.06 7.77
N ASN A 67 -1.19 6.14 9.05
CA ASN A 67 -0.47 6.91 10.08
C ASN A 67 -0.11 8.34 9.61
N GLY A 68 -1.05 9.01 8.92
CA GLY A 68 -0.87 10.35 8.36
C GLY A 68 -0.05 10.44 7.07
N LYS A 69 0.52 9.32 6.57
CA LYS A 69 1.26 9.28 5.30
C LYS A 69 0.35 8.90 4.14
N LYS A 70 0.37 9.70 3.07
CA LYS A 70 -0.38 9.45 1.84
C LYS A 70 0.37 8.49 0.91
N ILE A 71 -0.34 7.51 0.38
CA ILE A 71 0.17 6.42 -0.44
C ILE A 71 -0.68 6.35 -1.70
N ARG A 72 -0.04 6.45 -2.87
CA ARG A 72 -0.75 6.45 -4.15
C ARG A 72 -1.36 5.07 -4.41
N ILE A 73 -2.65 5.01 -4.71
CA ILE A 73 -3.29 3.78 -5.21
C ILE A 73 -3.56 3.91 -6.70
N THR A 74 -3.21 2.87 -7.46
CA THR A 74 -3.56 2.73 -8.87
C THR A 74 -4.30 1.41 -9.10
N ALA A 75 -5.11 1.37 -10.16
CA ALA A 75 -5.80 0.16 -10.62
C ALA A 75 -5.47 -0.09 -12.10
N GLU A 76 -4.19 -0.28 -12.38
CA GLU A 76 -3.66 -0.44 -13.73
C GLU A 76 -3.21 -1.89 -13.98
N ARG A 77 -3.52 -2.40 -15.18
CA ARG A 77 -3.18 -3.78 -15.59
C ARG A 77 -1.86 -3.86 -16.32
N ASP A 78 -1.52 -2.83 -17.09
CA ASP A 78 -0.27 -2.77 -17.83
C ASP A 78 0.85 -2.21 -16.94
N PRO A 79 1.88 -3.01 -16.58
CA PRO A 79 2.99 -2.55 -15.76
C PRO A 79 3.70 -1.30 -16.29
N ALA A 80 3.69 -1.07 -17.61
CA ALA A 80 4.31 0.11 -18.22
C ALA A 80 3.61 1.42 -17.84
N ASN A 81 2.33 1.38 -17.48
CA ASN A 81 1.50 2.55 -17.17
C ASN A 81 1.46 2.91 -15.67
N LEU A 82 2.16 2.14 -14.82
CA LEU A 82 2.15 2.33 -13.36
C LEU A 82 2.87 3.59 -12.87
N LYS A 83 3.75 4.16 -13.71
CA LYS A 83 4.45 5.42 -13.45
C LYS A 83 5.06 5.50 -12.04
N TRP A 84 5.81 4.48 -11.64
CA TRP A 84 6.47 4.39 -10.33
C TRP A 84 7.47 5.53 -10.07
N ASN A 85 8.04 6.08 -11.15
CA ASN A 85 8.92 7.24 -11.13
C ASN A 85 8.24 8.49 -10.53
N GLU A 86 6.93 8.67 -10.71
CA GLU A 86 6.21 9.83 -10.17
C GLU A 86 6.08 9.81 -8.63
N VAL A 87 6.15 8.63 -8.02
CA VAL A 87 6.16 8.46 -6.55
C VAL A 87 7.56 8.20 -5.99
N GLY A 88 8.57 8.15 -6.86
CA GLY A 88 9.96 7.94 -6.48
C GLY A 88 10.23 6.58 -5.83
N ALA A 89 9.57 5.52 -6.30
CA ALA A 89 9.88 4.17 -5.82
C ALA A 89 11.24 3.69 -6.35
N ASP A 90 12.09 3.21 -5.44
CA ASP A 90 13.39 2.62 -5.72
C ASP A 90 13.27 1.13 -6.11
N TYR A 91 12.28 0.43 -5.54
CA TYR A 91 11.98 -0.99 -5.78
C TYR A 91 10.46 -1.20 -5.92
N VAL A 92 10.05 -2.26 -6.62
CA VAL A 92 8.64 -2.70 -6.80
C VAL A 92 8.54 -4.21 -6.61
#